data_AF-A0A087SDF4-F1
#
_entry.id   AF-A0A087SDF4-F1
#
_cell.length_a   1.000
_cell.length_b   1.000
_cell.length_c   1.000
_cell.angle_alpha   90.00
_cell.angle_beta   90.00
_cell.angle_gamma   90.00
#
_symmetry.space_group_name_H-M   'P 1'
#
loop_
_entity.id
_entity.type
_entity.pdbx_description
1 polymer ?
#
loop_
_entity_poly.entity_id
_entity_poly.type
_entity_poly.pdbx_seq_one_letter_code
_entity_poly.pdbx_strand_id
1 'polypeptide(L)'
;MAAQFPDRPAPSQQRDVKNLIDILTRMYPCGECAAHFKELVRNNPPRVASGPELQQYMCELHNQVNQRLRKPAFNCALAGARWRALDCDEDGVAACAIQPANSSLGARRWPW
;
A
#
# COMPACT_ATOMS: atom_id res chain seq x y z
N MET A 1 -5.33 -2.31 0.01
CA MET A 1 -4.78 -3.17 -1.06
C MET A 1 -3.45 -3.80 -0.66
N ALA A 2 -2.34 -3.05 -0.61
CA ALA A 2 -1.02 -3.65 -0.35
C ALA A 2 -0.94 -4.45 0.97
N ALA A 3 -1.61 -3.99 2.03
CA ALA A 3 -1.68 -4.71 3.31
C ALA A 3 -2.42 -6.07 3.24
N GLN A 4 -3.17 -6.34 2.18
CA GLN A 4 -3.87 -7.62 1.94
C GLN A 4 -3.17 -8.46 0.87
N PHE A 5 -2.09 -7.95 0.27
CA PHE A 5 -1.41 -8.67 -0.81
C PHE A 5 -0.64 -9.85 -0.22
N PRO A 6 -0.74 -11.07 -0.79
CA PRO A 6 -0.17 -12.25 -0.17
C PRO A 6 1.36 -12.20 -0.08
N ASP A 7 1.93 -12.84 0.94
CA ASP A 7 3.38 -13.03 1.05
C ASP A 7 3.95 -13.83 -0.13
N ARG A 8 3.16 -14.77 -0.66
CA ARG A 8 3.51 -15.62 -1.80
C ARG A 8 2.47 -15.47 -2.92
N PRO A 9 2.50 -14.36 -3.68
CA PRO A 9 1.48 -14.06 -4.67
C PRO A 9 1.62 -14.94 -5.91
N ALA A 10 0.49 -15.41 -6.44
CA ALA A 10 0.44 -16.09 -7.71
C ALA A 10 0.91 -15.17 -8.86
N PRO A 11 1.46 -15.70 -9.96
CA PRO A 11 1.89 -14.87 -11.08
C PRO A 11 0.78 -13.98 -11.67
N SER A 12 -0.48 -14.42 -11.60
CA SER A 12 -1.64 -13.59 -11.97
C SER A 12 -1.78 -12.37 -11.07
N GLN A 13 -1.78 -12.56 -9.75
CA GLN A 13 -1.91 -11.48 -8.77
C GLN A 13 -0.79 -10.44 -8.92
N GLN A 14 0.44 -10.88 -9.22
CA GLN A 14 1.55 -9.96 -9.51
C GLN A 14 1.29 -9.11 -10.76
N ARG A 15 0.77 -9.72 -11.84
CA ARG A 15 0.39 -8.98 -13.06
C ARG A 15 -0.76 -8.03 -12.79
N ASP A 16 -1.77 -8.46 -12.06
CA ASP A 16 -2.97 -7.68 -11.79
C ASP A 16 -2.65 -6.44 -10.96
N VAL A 17 -1.77 -6.53 -9.95
CA VAL A 17 -1.33 -5.37 -9.18
C VAL A 17 -0.51 -4.40 -10.03
N LYS A 18 0.37 -4.89 -10.91
CA LYS A 18 1.12 -4.02 -11.84
C LYS A 18 0.16 -3.26 -12.76
N ASN A 19 -0.82 -3.97 -13.33
CA ASN A 19 -1.83 -3.37 -14.21
C ASN A 19 -2.70 -2.36 -13.46
N LEU A 20 -3.12 -2.69 -12.23
CA LEU A 20 -3.92 -1.78 -11.40
C LEU A 20 -3.16 -0.49 -11.10
N ILE A 21 -1.88 -0.58 -10.73
CA ILE A 21 -1.06 0.61 -10.48
C ILE A 21 -0.90 1.44 -11.76
N ASP A 22 -0.62 0.83 -12.90
CA ASP A 22 -0.57 1.54 -14.20
C ASP A 22 -1.88 2.25 -14.51
N ILE A 23 -3.02 1.58 -14.35
CA ILE A 23 -4.35 2.15 -14.57
C ILE A 23 -4.58 3.36 -13.66
N LEU A 24 -4.18 3.27 -12.39
CA LEU A 24 -4.32 4.38 -11.45
C LEU A 24 -3.50 5.60 -11.88
N THR A 25 -2.36 5.44 -12.56
CA THR A 25 -1.61 6.59 -13.10
C THR A 25 -2.38 7.39 -14.16
N ARG A 26 -3.43 6.80 -14.75
CA ARG A 26 -4.28 7.41 -15.79
C ARG A 26 -5.67 7.80 -15.29
N MET A 27 -6.20 7.03 -14.33
CA MET A 27 -7.58 7.16 -13.84
C MET A 27 -7.69 7.98 -12.55
N TYR A 28 -6.57 8.36 -11.92
CA TYR A 28 -6.64 9.15 -10.70
C TYR A 28 -7.38 10.48 -10.96
N PRO A 29 -8.41 10.84 -10.17
CA PRO A 29 -9.33 11.95 -10.48
C PRO A 29 -8.73 13.32 -10.14
N CYS A 30 -7.48 13.56 -10.57
CA CYS A 30 -6.75 14.81 -10.48
C CYS A 30 -5.62 14.78 -11.53
N GLY A 31 -5.67 15.66 -12.53
CA GLY A 31 -4.77 15.62 -13.68
C GLY A 31 -3.28 15.79 -13.33
N GLU A 32 -2.95 16.79 -12.51
CA GLU A 32 -1.56 17.01 -12.06
C GLU A 32 -1.04 15.90 -11.13
N CYS A 33 -1.94 15.33 -10.32
CA CYS A 33 -1.62 14.22 -9.43
C CYS A 33 -1.31 12.96 -10.25
N ALA A 34 -2.15 12.66 -11.25
CA ALA A 34 -2.00 11.53 -12.16
C ALA A 34 -0.71 11.63 -12.98
N ALA A 35 -0.42 12.81 -13.55
CA ALA A 35 0.80 13.06 -14.32
C ALA A 35 2.07 12.81 -13.50
N HIS A 36 2.11 13.31 -12.27
CA HIS A 36 3.23 13.06 -11.36
C HIS A 36 3.30 11.61 -10.90
N PHE A 37 2.17 11.00 -10.57
CA PHE A 37 2.14 9.59 -10.17
C PHE A 37 2.66 8.69 -11.29
N LYS A 38 2.31 8.99 -12.55
CA LYS A 38 2.85 8.30 -13.73
C LYS A 38 4.38 8.39 -13.80
N GLU A 39 4.96 9.57 -13.53
CA GLU A 39 6.41 9.75 -13.49
C GLU A 39 7.06 8.94 -12.37
N LEU A 40 6.49 8.97 -11.16
CA LEU A 40 6.98 8.20 -10.02
C LEU A 40 6.99 6.69 -10.32
N VAL A 41 5.90 6.16 -10.88
CA VAL A 41 5.79 4.73 -11.24
C VAL A 41 6.76 4.35 -12.36
N ARG A 42 7.00 5.24 -13.33
CA ARG A 42 7.96 5.00 -14.40
C ARG A 42 9.38 4.89 -13.87
N ASN A 43 9.76 5.76 -12.94
CA ASN A 43 11.11 5.82 -12.39
C ASN A 43 11.33 4.79 -11.27
N ASN A 44 10.27 4.36 -10.61
CA ASN A 44 10.27 3.35 -9.56
C ASN A 44 9.14 2.33 -9.82
N PRO A 45 9.38 1.27 -10.60
CA PRO A 45 8.36 0.28 -10.90
C PRO A 45 7.85 -0.47 -9.67
N PRO A 46 6.58 -0.93 -9.64
CA PRO A 46 6.01 -1.65 -8.51
C PRO A 46 6.75 -2.94 -8.15
N ARG A 47 7.12 -3.05 -6.87
CA ARG A 47 7.66 -4.30 -6.28
C ARG A 47 6.49 -5.18 -5.85
N VAL A 48 6.32 -6.32 -6.50
CA VAL A 48 5.16 -7.21 -6.31
C VAL A 48 5.56 -8.66 -6.05
N ALA A 49 6.82 -8.93 -5.70
CA ALA A 49 7.26 -10.30 -5.43
C ALA A 49 6.63 -10.86 -4.14
N SER A 50 6.23 -9.99 -3.20
CA SER A 50 5.57 -10.35 -1.95
C SER A 50 4.72 -9.19 -1.39
N GLY A 51 3.83 -9.52 -0.45
CA GLY A 51 3.08 -8.57 0.39
C GLY A 51 3.94 -7.48 1.01
N PRO A 52 4.98 -7.85 1.79
CA PRO A 52 5.88 -6.89 2.43
C PRO A 52 6.58 -5.96 1.44
N GLU A 53 7.05 -6.47 0.30
CA GLU A 53 7.68 -5.64 -0.74
C GLU A 53 6.71 -4.63 -1.34
N LEU A 54 5.47 -5.04 -1.63
CA LEU A 54 4.44 -4.15 -2.17
C LEU A 54 4.03 -3.11 -1.13
N GLN A 55 3.89 -3.49 0.13
CA GLN A 55 3.58 -2.57 1.22
C GLN A 55 4.67 -1.51 1.39
N GLN A 56 5.94 -1.94 1.37
CA GLN A 56 7.08 -1.06 1.48
C GLN A 56 7.16 -0.10 0.28
N TYR A 57 6.99 -0.62 -0.95
CA TYR A 57 6.89 0.17 -2.17
C TYR A 57 5.81 1.26 -2.09
N MET A 58 4.59 0.89 -1.69
CA MET A 58 3.48 1.84 -1.61
C MET A 58 3.73 2.93 -0.57
N CYS A 59 4.37 2.60 0.55
CA CYS A 59 4.75 3.58 1.57
C CYS A 59 5.79 4.58 1.03
N GLU A 60 6.86 4.11 0.41
CA GLU A 60 7.92 4.95 -0.15
C GLU A 60 7.38 5.85 -1.26
N LEU A 61 6.53 5.30 -2.13
CA LEU A 61 5.87 6.04 -3.20
C LEU A 61 5.00 7.18 -2.62
N HIS A 62 4.20 6.91 -1.58
CA HIS A 62 3.46 7.95 -0.87
C HIS A 62 4.39 8.99 -0.21
N ASN A 63 5.54 8.59 0.32
CA ASN A 63 6.51 9.52 0.87
C ASN A 63 7.13 10.46 -0.18
N GLN A 64 7.29 10.00 -1.44
CA GLN A 64 7.70 10.88 -2.54
C GLN A 64 6.64 11.94 -2.84
N VAL A 65 5.36 11.59 -2.74
CA VAL A 65 4.25 12.56 -2.82
C VAL A 65 4.28 13.51 -1.62
N ASN A 66 4.49 13.01 -0.40
CA ASN A 66 4.62 13.84 0.80
C ASN A 66 5.75 14.86 0.66
N GLN A 67 6.92 14.44 0.18
CA GLN A 67 8.05 15.32 -0.05
C GLN A 67 7.70 16.45 -1.01
N ARG A 68 7.06 16.15 -2.15
CA ARG A 68 6.60 17.18 -3.11
C ARG A 68 5.63 18.17 -2.46
N LEU A 69 4.76 17.69 -1.58
CA LEU A 69 3.77 18.50 -0.86
C LEU A 69 4.30 19.13 0.44
N ARG A 70 5.61 18.98 0.75
CA ARG A 70 6.25 19.45 1.99
C ARG A 70 5.60 18.90 3.25
N LYS A 71 5.13 17.66 3.20
CA LYS A 71 4.62 16.89 4.35
C LYS A 71 5.73 16.05 4.97
N PRO A 72 5.65 15.75 6.28
CA PRO A 72 6.58 14.83 6.92
C PRO A 72 6.60 13.45 6.24
N ALA A 73 7.76 12.80 6.24
CA ALA A 73 7.86 11.41 5.80
C ALA A 73 7.22 10.49 6.84
N PHE A 74 6.42 9.54 6.39
CA PHE A 74 5.91 8.46 7.22
C PHE A 74 6.99 7.39 7.42
N ASN A 75 7.14 6.87 8.64
CA ASN A 75 8.05 5.76 8.92
C ASN A 75 7.48 4.45 8.36
N CYS A 76 8.02 3.97 7.23
CA CYS A 76 7.51 2.77 6.56
C CYS A 76 7.60 1.48 7.38
N ALA A 77 8.47 1.39 8.40
CA ALA A 77 8.47 0.27 9.34
C ALA A 77 7.13 0.12 10.10
N LEU A 78 6.32 1.18 10.13
CA LEU A 78 5.01 1.22 10.77
C LEU A 78 3.84 0.99 9.81
N ALA A 79 4.10 0.79 8.52
CA ALA A 79 3.06 0.61 7.50
C ALA A 79 2.17 -0.61 7.80
N GLY A 80 2.77 -1.72 8.25
CA GLY A 80 2.07 -2.93 8.70
C GLY A 80 1.07 -2.63 9.82
N ALA A 81 1.54 -1.97 10.88
CA ALA A 81 0.72 -1.61 12.03
C ALA A 81 -0.37 -0.56 11.70
N ARG A 82 -0.11 0.33 10.73
CA ARG A 82 -1.03 1.41 10.34
C ARG A 82 -2.20 0.94 9.49
N TRP A 83 -1.94 0.06 8.52
CA TRP A 83 -2.89 -0.31 7.48
C TRP A 83 -3.43 -1.73 7.60
N ARG A 84 -2.76 -2.60 8.37
CA ARG A 84 -3.09 -3.99 8.81
C ARG A 84 -3.85 -4.89 7.84
N ALA A 85 -3.41 -6.14 7.74
CA ALA A 85 -4.20 -7.17 7.07
C ALA A 85 -5.55 -7.36 7.78
N LEU A 86 -6.57 -7.73 7.02
CA LEU A 86 -7.85 -8.13 7.54
C LEU A 86 -7.76 -9.63 7.81
N ASP A 87 -8.28 -10.06 8.94
CA ASP A 87 -8.53 -11.45 9.28
C ASP A 87 -9.96 -11.77 8.85
N CYS A 88 -10.11 -12.62 7.85
CA CYS A 88 -11.41 -13.04 7.36
C CYS A 88 -11.47 -14.56 7.51
N ASP A 89 -12.46 -15.07 8.24
CA ASP A 89 -12.70 -16.52 8.31
C ASP A 89 -13.07 -17.05 6.92
N GLU A 90 -12.41 -18.13 6.51
CA GLU A 90 -12.60 -18.79 5.20
C GLU A 90 -14.04 -19.28 4.99
N ASP A 91 -14.79 -19.51 6.08
CA ASP A 91 -16.16 -20.03 6.06
C ASP A 91 -17.24 -18.96 5.87
N GLY A 92 -16.88 -17.67 5.80
CA GLY A 92 -17.80 -16.57 5.47
C GLY A 92 -18.91 -16.31 6.51
N VAL A 93 -18.83 -16.92 7.69
CA VAL A 93 -19.82 -16.79 8.77
C VAL A 93 -19.57 -15.52 9.61
N ALA A 94 -18.34 -15.03 9.65
CA ALA A 94 -17.94 -13.83 10.37
C ALA A 94 -17.48 -12.72 9.41
N ALA A 95 -17.77 -11.47 9.78
CA ALA A 95 -17.26 -10.30 9.07
C ALA A 95 -15.74 -10.17 9.26
N CYS A 96 -15.02 -9.76 8.21
CA CYS A 96 -13.59 -9.50 8.27
C CYS A 96 -13.25 -8.50 9.40
N ALA A 97 -12.35 -8.91 10.30
CA ALA A 97 -11.84 -8.07 11.37
C ALA A 97 -10.43 -7.56 11.03
N ILE A 98 -9.99 -6.46 11.63
CA ILE A 98 -8.59 -6.05 11.51
C ILE A 98 -7.75 -6.96 12.40
N GLN A 99 -6.66 -7.54 11.88
CA GLN A 99 -5.77 -8.38 12.68
C GLN A 99 -5.33 -7.65 13.97
N PRO A 100 -5.40 -8.32 15.14
CA PRO A 100 -5.02 -7.70 16.41
C PRO A 100 -3.53 -7.34 16.39
N ALA A 101 -3.21 -6.15 16.89
CA ALA A 101 -1.81 -5.74 17.00
C ALA A 101 -1.11 -6.56 18.07
N ASN A 102 0.13 -7.01 17.80
CA ASN A 102 1.04 -7.35 18.88
C ASN A 102 1.21 -6.10 19.77
N SER A 103 1.00 -6.27 21.07
CA SER A 103 0.62 -5.26 22.07
C SER A 103 1.67 -4.18 22.41
N SER A 104 2.66 -3.91 21.56
CA SER A 104 3.70 -2.90 21.82
C SER A 104 3.56 -1.60 21.02
N LEU A 105 2.66 -1.53 20.04
CA LEU A 105 2.41 -0.34 19.22
C LEU A 105 0.93 0.06 19.30
N GLY A 106 0.51 0.46 20.51
CA GLY A 106 -0.81 1.03 20.77
C GLY A 106 -1.18 2.16 19.82
N ALA A 107 -2.48 2.41 19.70
CA ALA A 107 -3.14 3.35 18.80
C ALA A 107 -2.51 4.76 18.80
N ARG A 108 -1.41 4.92 18.06
CA ARG A 108 -0.80 6.22 17.82
C ARG A 108 -1.64 6.95 16.79
N ARG A 109 -2.06 8.16 17.12
CA ARG A 109 -2.66 9.10 16.17
C ARG A 109 -1.57 9.45 15.16
N TRP A 110 -1.70 8.94 13.94
CA TRP A 110 -0.69 9.10 12.90
C TRP A 110 -0.74 10.53 12.36
N PRO A 111 0.31 11.35 12.57
CA PRO A 111 0.39 12.65 11.94
C PRO A 111 0.51 12.45 10.42
N TRP A 112 -0.32 13.17 9.66
CA TRP A 112 -0.26 13.23 8.20
C TRP A 112 0.84 14.17 7.73
#